data_AF-A0A1Q7WZ12-F1
#
_entry.id   AF-A0A1Q7WZ12-F1
#
_cell.length_a   1.000
_cell.length_b   1.000
_cell.length_c   1.000
_cell.angle_alpha   90.00
_cell.angle_beta   90.00
_cell.angle_gamma   90.00
#
_symmetry.space_group_name_H-M   'P 1'
#
loop_
_entity.id
_entity.type
_entity.pdbx_description
1 polymer ?
#
loop_
_entity_poly.entity_id
_entity_poly.type
_entity_poly.pdbx_seq_one_letter_code
_entity_poly.pdbx_strand_id
1 'polypeptide(L)'
;MGAKIDKGLFKQMRSLGVRKSRAREVAEAVRNSPKAAPKAARRAMADLSGAVVEIQDRISHGPEKRSAAAKKAAATGKQKAKRRRQAAKKAARTRARA
;
A
#
# COMPACT_ATOMS: atom_id res chain seq x y z
N MET A 1 -25.92 -1.49 -33.85
CA MET A 1 -24.66 -2.16 -34.23
C MET A 1 -23.91 -2.54 -32.96
N GLY A 2 -23.60 -3.81 -32.73
CA GLY A 2 -22.87 -4.25 -31.53
C GLY A 2 -21.41 -3.81 -31.60
N ALA A 3 -20.93 -3.10 -30.59
CA ALA A 3 -19.52 -2.71 -30.50
C ALA A 3 -18.62 -3.95 -30.57
N LYS A 4 -17.54 -3.88 -31.36
CA LYS A 4 -16.58 -4.98 -31.52
C LYS A 4 -15.73 -5.07 -30.25
N ILE A 5 -15.98 -6.09 -29.42
CA ILE A 5 -15.22 -6.37 -28.17
C ILE A 5 -13.84 -6.94 -28.48
N ASP A 6 -12.79 -6.55 -27.76
CA ASP A 6 -11.53 -7.31 -27.75
C ASP A 6 -11.72 -8.66 -27.02
N LYS A 7 -11.80 -9.75 -27.80
CA LYS A 7 -12.07 -11.09 -27.27
C LYS A 7 -10.91 -11.63 -26.40
N GLY A 8 -9.67 -11.20 -26.66
CA GLY A 8 -8.49 -11.64 -25.91
C GLY A 8 -8.48 -11.03 -24.52
N LEU A 9 -8.60 -9.71 -24.45
CA LEU A 9 -8.68 -8.96 -23.19
C LEU A 9 -9.88 -9.39 -22.35
N PHE A 10 -11.06 -9.58 -22.97
CA PHE A 10 -12.24 -10.07 -22.26
C PHE A 10 -12.00 -11.44 -21.61
N LYS A 11 -11.42 -12.41 -22.32
CA LYS A 11 -11.13 -13.75 -21.78
C LYS A 11 -10.12 -13.69 -20.64
N GLN A 12 -9.07 -12.88 -20.77
CA GLN A 12 -8.06 -12.70 -19.73
C GLN A 12 -8.63 -12.06 -18.46
N MET A 13 -9.49 -11.05 -18.60
CA MET A 13 -10.17 -10.46 -17.45
C MET A 13 -11.12 -11.45 -16.77
N ARG A 14 -11.80 -12.32 -17.54
CA ARG A 14 -12.64 -13.38 -16.99
C ARG A 14 -11.84 -14.45 -16.24
N SER A 15 -10.66 -14.83 -16.74
CA SER A 15 -9.79 -15.79 -16.04
C SER A 15 -9.20 -15.22 -14.75
N LEU A 16 -8.97 -13.90 -14.71
CA LEU A 16 -8.58 -13.16 -13.49
C LEU A 16 -9.76 -12.92 -12.52
N GLY A 17 -10.94 -13.48 -12.78
CA GLY A 17 -12.09 -13.40 -11.88
C GLY A 17 -12.93 -12.12 -12.01
N VAL A 18 -12.66 -11.26 -13.00
CA VAL A 18 -13.44 -10.02 -13.20
C VAL A 18 -14.87 -10.37 -13.66
N ARG A 19 -15.87 -9.65 -13.12
CA ARG A 19 -17.28 -9.81 -13.51
C ARG A 19 -17.48 -9.56 -15.01
N LYS A 20 -18.35 -10.36 -15.65
CA LYS A 20 -18.63 -10.33 -17.10
C LYS A 20 -18.96 -8.93 -17.64
N SER A 21 -19.76 -8.15 -16.91
CA SER A 21 -20.15 -6.80 -17.31
C SER A 21 -18.96 -5.84 -17.40
N ARG A 22 -18.10 -5.82 -16.37
CA ARG A 22 -16.91 -4.96 -16.32
C ARG A 22 -15.84 -5.38 -17.33
N ALA A 23 -15.62 -6.68 -17.48
CA ALA A 23 -14.72 -7.20 -18.51
C ALA A 23 -15.18 -6.79 -19.91
N ARG A 24 -16.49 -6.75 -20.16
CA ARG A 24 -17.07 -6.33 -21.44
C ARG A 24 -16.90 -4.84 -21.67
N GLU A 25 -17.24 -3.98 -20.69
CA GLU A 25 -17.07 -2.53 -20.80
C GLU A 25 -15.62 -2.15 -21.11
N VAL A 26 -14.66 -2.73 -20.39
CA VAL A 26 -13.23 -2.43 -20.59
C VAL A 26 -12.76 -2.92 -21.96
N ALA A 27 -13.14 -4.14 -22.36
CA ALA A 27 -12.76 -4.69 -23.65
C ALA A 27 -13.41 -3.97 -24.85
N GLU A 28 -14.60 -3.38 -24.69
CA GLU A 28 -15.22 -2.50 -25.69
C GLU A 28 -14.52 -1.13 -25.72
N ALA A 29 -14.24 -0.53 -24.56
CA ALA A 29 -13.60 0.77 -24.46
C ALA A 29 -12.18 0.78 -25.03
N VAL A 30 -11.38 -0.25 -24.75
CA VAL A 30 -10.00 -0.37 -25.24
C VAL A 30 -9.99 -0.59 -26.76
N ARG A 31 -10.90 -1.41 -27.29
CA ARG A 31 -10.97 -1.68 -28.74
C ARG A 31 -11.49 -0.52 -29.56
N ASN A 32 -12.42 0.25 -29.02
CA ASN A 32 -12.99 1.42 -29.70
C ASN A 32 -12.08 2.65 -29.64
N SER A 33 -11.05 2.66 -28.77
CA SER A 33 -10.09 3.77 -28.65
C SER A 33 -8.63 3.31 -28.74
N PRO A 34 -8.19 2.70 -29.86
CA PRO A 34 -6.89 2.04 -30.00
C PRO A 34 -5.69 3.01 -29.99
N LYS A 35 -5.90 4.30 -30.29
CA LYS A 35 -4.80 5.28 -30.43
C LYS A 35 -4.50 6.09 -29.16
N ALA A 36 -5.42 6.10 -28.19
CA ALA A 36 -5.19 6.63 -26.86
C ALA A 36 -6.33 6.16 -25.95
N ALA A 37 -6.01 5.47 -24.86
CA ALA A 37 -6.97 5.35 -23.76
C ALA A 37 -7.37 6.77 -23.34
N PRO A 38 -8.67 7.13 -23.35
CA PRO A 38 -9.13 8.44 -22.91
C PRO A 38 -8.52 8.76 -21.54
N LYS A 39 -8.21 10.02 -21.26
CA LYS A 39 -7.61 10.44 -19.96
C LYS A 39 -8.34 9.83 -18.75
N ALA A 40 -9.66 9.68 -18.85
CA ALA A 40 -10.51 9.02 -17.88
C ALA A 40 -10.17 7.52 -17.67
N ALA A 41 -9.95 6.76 -18.74
CA ALA A 41 -9.57 5.34 -18.66
C ALA A 41 -8.18 5.15 -18.05
N ARG A 42 -7.23 6.04 -18.36
CA ARG A 42 -5.89 6.04 -17.71
C ARG A 42 -6.00 6.33 -16.21
N ARG A 43 -6.86 7.27 -15.83
CA ARG A 43 -7.10 7.61 -14.42
C ARG A 43 -7.73 6.44 -13.66
N ALA A 44 -8.77 5.82 -14.24
CA ALA A 44 -9.39 4.63 -13.66
C ALA A 44 -8.41 3.47 -13.51
N MET A 45 -7.49 3.27 -14.46
CA MET A 45 -6.42 2.28 -14.33
C MET A 45 -5.43 2.62 -13.21
N ALA A 46 -5.08 3.90 -13.03
CA ALA A 46 -4.24 4.34 -11.93
C ALA A 46 -4.92 4.12 -10.56
N ASP A 47 -6.21 4.46 -10.46
CA ASP A 47 -7.00 4.28 -9.24
C ASP A 47 -7.13 2.80 -8.88
N LEU A 48 -7.40 1.93 -9.87
CA LEU A 48 -7.45 0.48 -9.69
C LEU A 48 -6.09 -0.10 -9.28
N SER A 49 -5.00 0.36 -9.88
CA SER A 49 -3.65 -0.08 -9.53
C SER A 49 -3.29 0.34 -8.10
N GLY A 50 -3.64 1.56 -7.69
CA GLY A 50 -3.48 2.04 -6.31
C GLY A 50 -4.27 1.20 -5.30
N ALA A 51 -5.52 0.86 -5.61
CA ALA A 51 -6.34 0.01 -4.76
C ALA A 51 -5.75 -1.40 -4.59
N VAL A 52 -5.18 -1.98 -5.65
CA VAL A 52 -4.48 -3.28 -5.56
C VAL A 52 -3.25 -3.19 -4.64
N VAL A 53 -2.46 -2.11 -4.73
CA VAL A 53 -1.32 -1.89 -3.83
C VAL A 53 -1.77 -1.77 -2.38
N GLU A 54 -2.85 -1.03 -2.08
CA GLU A 54 -3.39 -0.95 -0.72
C GLU A 54 -3.87 -2.29 -0.18
N ILE A 55 -4.54 -3.10 -1.01
CA ILE A 55 -4.97 -4.46 -0.65
C ILE A 55 -3.74 -5.33 -0.35
N GLN A 56 -2.72 -5.27 -1.19
CA GLN A 56 -1.49 -6.02 -1.01
C GLN A 56 -0.73 -5.58 0.26
N ASP A 57 -0.71 -4.29 0.55
CA ASP A 57 -0.14 -3.74 1.78
C ASP A 57 -0.91 -4.22 3.02
N ARG A 58 -2.24 -4.27 2.98
CA ARG A 58 -3.06 -4.79 4.09
C ARG A 58 -2.84 -6.28 4.30
N ILE A 59 -2.82 -7.08 3.24
CA ILE A 59 -2.51 -8.52 3.32
C ILE A 59 -1.09 -8.75 3.87
N SER A 60 -0.13 -7.92 3.47
CA SER A 60 1.27 -8.04 3.88
C SER A 60 1.56 -7.43 5.26
N HIS A 61 0.53 -6.95 5.97
CA HIS A 61 0.59 -6.28 7.28
C HIS A 61 1.40 -4.97 7.27
N GLY A 62 1.47 -4.28 6.12
CA GLY A 62 2.32 -3.11 5.87
C GLY A 62 2.16 -1.97 6.89
N PRO A 63 0.96 -1.40 7.08
CA PRO A 63 0.75 -0.29 8.03
C PRO A 63 1.03 -0.71 9.47
N GLU A 64 0.66 -1.94 9.82
CA GLU A 64 0.79 -2.49 11.17
C GLU A 64 2.27 -2.73 11.55
N LYS A 65 3.07 -3.27 10.63
CA LYS A 65 4.52 -3.44 10.78
C LYS A 65 5.24 -2.11 10.95
N ARG A 66 4.88 -1.08 10.16
CA ARG A 66 5.43 0.29 10.30
C ARG A 66 5.10 0.88 11.68
N SER A 67 3.86 0.72 12.14
CA SER A 67 3.42 1.17 13.47
C SER A 67 4.17 0.46 14.60
N ALA A 68 4.34 -0.86 14.50
CA ALA A 68 5.08 -1.65 15.48
C ALA A 68 6.56 -1.24 15.58
N ALA A 69 7.20 -0.99 14.43
CA ALA A 69 8.58 -0.50 14.39
C ALA A 69 8.73 0.87 15.06
N ALA A 70 7.80 1.80 14.80
CA ALA A 70 7.78 3.12 15.44
C ALA A 70 7.60 3.02 16.96
N LYS A 71 6.67 2.17 17.43
CA LYS A 71 6.46 1.90 18.86
C LYS A 71 7.73 1.34 19.53
N LYS A 72 8.41 0.39 18.87
CA LYS A 72 9.67 -0.19 19.36
C LYS A 72 10.79 0.84 19.44
N ALA A 73 10.92 1.70 18.43
CA ALA A 73 11.91 2.78 18.43
C ALA A 73 11.67 3.77 19.58
N ALA A 74 10.42 4.19 19.79
CA ALA A 74 10.04 5.07 20.89
C ALA A 74 10.33 4.44 22.27
N ALA A 75 9.95 3.17 22.46
CA ALA A 75 10.23 2.44 23.70
C ALA A 75 11.74 2.34 23.99
N THR A 76 12.54 2.05 22.96
CA THR A 76 14.01 1.97 23.07
C THR A 76 14.63 3.32 23.42
N GLY A 77 14.15 4.41 22.81
CA GLY A 77 14.57 5.77 23.13
C GLY A 77 14.31 6.12 24.60
N LYS A 78 13.10 5.85 25.08
CA LYS A 78 12.71 6.05 26.49
C LYS A 78 13.60 5.25 27.44
N GLN A 79 13.89 3.99 27.12
CA GLN A 79 14.72 3.14 27.97
C GLN A 79 16.17 3.62 28.02
N LYS A 80 16.76 4.02 26.88
CA LYS A 80 18.11 4.61 26.82
C LYS A 80 18.20 5.89 27.64
N ALA A 81 17.20 6.78 27.55
CA ALA A 81 17.14 8.00 28.35
C ALA A 81 17.07 7.70 29.85
N LYS A 82 16.23 6.73 30.27
CA LYS A 82 16.13 6.30 31.68
C LYS A 82 17.48 5.76 32.19
N ARG A 83 18.17 4.94 31.40
CA ARG A 83 19.50 4.41 31.75
C ARG A 83 20.53 5.53 31.95
N ARG A 84 20.60 6.50 31.02
CA ARG A 84 21.47 7.68 31.16
C ARG A 84 21.17 8.47 32.43
N ARG A 85 19.90 8.73 32.71
CA ARG A 85 19.47 9.45 33.92
C ARG A 85 19.85 8.71 35.20
N GLN A 86 19.65 7.39 35.23
CA GLN A 86 20.02 6.55 36.38
C GLN A 86 21.53 6.54 36.61
N ALA A 87 22.32 6.41 35.54
CA ALA A 87 23.78 6.48 35.61
C ALA A 87 24.26 7.83 36.15
N ALA A 88 23.71 8.95 35.65
CA ALA A 88 24.02 10.29 36.14
C ALA A 88 23.66 10.46 37.62
N LYS A 89 22.47 10.01 38.04
CA LYS A 89 22.07 10.02 39.46
C LYS A 89 23.01 9.18 40.33
N LYS A 90 23.42 8.00 39.85
CA LYS A 90 24.37 7.13 40.58
C LYS A 90 25.72 7.83 40.72
N ALA A 91 26.26 8.40 39.65
CA ALA A 91 27.52 9.13 39.67
C ALA A 91 27.48 10.34 40.62
N ALA A 92 26.38 11.12 40.61
CA ALA A 92 26.20 12.24 41.53
C ALA A 92 26.16 11.77 43.00
N ARG A 93 25.45 10.67 43.29
CA ARG A 93 25.43 10.07 44.64
C ARG A 93 26.80 9.57 45.07
N THR A 94 27.58 8.98 44.16
CA THR A 94 28.95 8.54 44.46
C THR A 94 29.85 9.74 44.77
N ARG A 95 29.77 10.82 43.99
CA ARG A 95 30.53 12.05 44.23
C ARG A 95 30.15 12.75 45.53
N ALA A 96 28.88 12.73 45.91
CA ALA A 96 28.42 13.32 47.18
C ALA A 96 28.84 12.52 48.42
N ARG A 97 29.41 11.32 48.25
CA ARG A 97 29.88 10.44 49.33
C ARG A 97 31.41 10.31 49.38
N ALA A 98 32.11 10.86 48.39
CA ALA A 98 33.56 10.96 48.33
C ALA A 98 33.99 12.32 48.90
#